data_AF-A0A6V7H713-F1
#
_entry.id   AF-A0A6V7H713-F1
#
_cell.length_a   1.000
_cell.length_b   1.000
_cell.length_c   1.000
_cell.angle_alpha   90.00
_cell.angle_beta   90.00
_cell.angle_gamma   90.00
#
_symmetry.space_group_name_H-M   'P 1'
#
loop_
_entity.id
_entity.type
_entity.pdbx_description
1 polymer ?
#
loop_
_entity_poly.entity_id
_entity_poly.type
_entity_poly.pdbx_seq_one_letter_code
_entity_poly.pdbx_strand_id
1 'polypeptide(L)'
;MKEHQSLESPRLVHRRFSLSNYELSNPFSLRFVHGPVHSHTVLQNTQADIQQTIDRSDRDRRNRDDESRVAEELNENKGRRNRRTGLSFEHRQRSTQTGSGDHCLAVRELALQTGILEQRTDKQPIVAQAANATNTSSRQKESSLSGDTMAPSAEEQRQDVATDENTIDCTMIHRVFSWLPEPKDKIAVRTPGITKSPRKFAGVVIAMCGLPGRGKTQVAQCLSRRLNWNGDSTKVMRVSDYRRKRLEPYGEAVSHELFRPDHTANAALRALAQRDAMHDCAAWLAAGNSVAILDATLVTRAQRAEVFDYFSGQLGYRVLFIECVCDDLVALERNYKEILRYSADYAGMDPVRAEEDLQLKIAHYAESYEPMDEKTYPRIRIDTASMDIEARKVSGHVETSVLGYLGSVMIKPHTLYFSRHGESEYNVLGKVGGDAVLSARGERYAQALATKFNAMRIPDLRVLTSRLRRTIATARGVEAPQEHVAALNELHAGICEGLSYEEMQEHYPQ
;
A
#
# COMPACT_ATOMS: atom_id res chain seq x y z
N MET A 1 -27.75 -42.44 -51.38
CA MET A 1 -26.30 -42.55 -51.12
C MET A 1 -25.81 -41.14 -50.86
N LYS A 2 -25.75 -40.74 -49.58
CA LYS A 2 -24.53 -40.68 -48.74
C LYS A 2 -23.51 -39.66 -49.27
N GLU A 3 -23.31 -38.62 -48.46
CA GLU A 3 -22.06 -37.92 -48.05
C GLU A 3 -22.27 -36.39 -48.02
N HIS A 4 -22.29 -35.72 -46.85
CA HIS A 4 -21.16 -35.38 -45.94
C HIS A 4 -19.95 -34.83 -46.73
N GLN A 5 -19.21 -33.79 -46.35
CA GLN A 5 -19.23 -32.73 -45.34
C GLN A 5 -17.92 -31.96 -45.64
N SER A 6 -17.88 -30.63 -45.56
CA SER A 6 -16.71 -29.93 -44.99
C SER A 6 -17.03 -28.44 -44.82
N LEU A 7 -17.15 -28.06 -43.55
CA LEU A 7 -17.24 -26.69 -43.08
C LEU A 7 -15.81 -26.25 -42.71
N GLU A 8 -15.24 -25.32 -43.47
CA GLU A 8 -14.08 -24.53 -43.03
C GLU A 8 -14.56 -23.20 -42.42
N SER A 9 -13.79 -22.73 -41.45
CA SER A 9 -14.07 -21.67 -40.47
C SER A 9 -13.75 -20.25 -40.98
N PRO A 10 -14.47 -19.19 -40.55
CA PRO A 10 -14.08 -17.81 -40.87
C PRO A 10 -13.03 -17.24 -39.90
N ARG A 11 -11.98 -16.66 -40.48
CA ARG A 11 -10.87 -15.95 -39.85
C ARG A 11 -11.27 -14.60 -39.25
N LEU A 12 -10.54 -14.20 -38.20
CA LEU A 12 -10.59 -12.92 -37.49
C LEU A 12 -10.56 -11.68 -38.41
N VAL A 13 -11.42 -10.69 -38.12
CA VAL A 13 -11.38 -9.34 -38.69
C VAL A 13 -10.76 -8.38 -37.66
N HIS A 14 -9.57 -7.85 -37.95
CA HIS A 14 -9.00 -6.70 -37.26
C HIS A 14 -9.59 -5.40 -37.86
N ARG A 15 -10.32 -4.61 -37.06
CA ARG A 15 -10.72 -3.25 -37.44
C ARG A 15 -9.66 -2.24 -36.97
N ARG A 16 -8.95 -1.64 -37.92
CA ARG A 16 -8.24 -0.35 -37.78
C ARG A 16 -9.25 0.77 -37.98
N PHE A 17 -9.29 1.74 -37.07
CA PHE A 17 -9.94 3.03 -37.31
C PHE A 17 -8.89 4.05 -37.79
N SER A 18 -9.21 4.68 -38.92
CA SER A 18 -8.45 5.75 -39.59
C SER A 18 -9.07 7.09 -39.24
N LEU A 19 -8.25 8.07 -38.84
CA LEU A 19 -8.60 9.49 -38.82
C LEU A 19 -7.50 10.27 -39.57
N SER A 20 -7.78 10.58 -40.83
CA SER A 20 -7.29 11.72 -41.62
C SER A 20 -8.05 12.98 -41.15
N ASN A 21 -7.58 14.22 -41.08
CA ASN A 21 -6.40 14.96 -41.55
C ASN A 21 -6.28 16.20 -40.64
N TYR A 22 -5.07 16.65 -40.31
CA TYR A 22 -4.71 18.08 -40.26
C TYR A 22 -3.19 18.18 -40.42
N GLU A 23 -2.78 18.74 -41.55
CA GLU A 23 -1.40 19.06 -41.92
C GLU A 23 -0.87 20.20 -41.04
N LEU A 24 0.33 20.05 -40.48
CA LEU A 24 1.16 21.16 -40.03
C LEU A 24 2.48 21.13 -40.79
N SER A 25 2.64 22.16 -41.62
CA SER A 25 3.83 22.49 -42.37
C SER A 25 4.94 22.97 -41.44
N ASN A 26 6.12 22.38 -41.62
CA ASN A 26 7.40 22.82 -41.08
C ASN A 26 7.98 23.87 -42.05
N PRO A 27 8.63 24.95 -41.56
CA PRO A 27 9.94 25.26 -42.13
C PRO A 27 11.00 25.74 -41.12
N PHE A 28 12.24 25.35 -41.46
CA PHE A 28 13.57 25.65 -40.90
C PHE A 28 13.86 27.10 -40.45
N SER A 29 14.71 27.28 -39.43
CA SER A 29 16.12 27.69 -39.66
C SER A 29 16.93 27.86 -38.35
N LEU A 30 18.12 27.25 -38.33
CA LEU A 30 19.23 27.58 -37.42
C LEU A 30 19.85 28.93 -37.82
N ARG A 31 20.14 29.80 -36.86
CA ARG A 31 21.21 30.81 -36.96
C ARG A 31 22.00 30.91 -35.66
N PHE A 32 23.29 30.63 -35.78
CA PHE A 32 24.33 31.04 -34.83
C PHE A 32 24.65 32.53 -35.02
N VAL A 33 24.78 33.28 -33.93
CA VAL A 33 25.54 34.54 -33.90
C VAL A 33 26.34 34.58 -32.58
N HIS A 34 27.64 34.88 -32.71
CA HIS A 34 28.60 35.07 -31.62
C HIS A 34 28.80 36.57 -31.31
N GLY A 35 28.98 36.86 -30.01
CA GLY A 35 29.81 37.95 -29.45
C GLY A 35 29.08 39.17 -28.86
N PRO A 36 29.70 39.96 -27.96
CA PRO A 36 30.67 39.64 -26.90
C PRO A 36 30.28 40.20 -25.50
N VAL A 37 31.15 39.93 -24.52
CA VAL A 37 31.08 40.15 -23.07
C VAL A 37 31.15 41.62 -22.64
N HIS A 38 30.37 42.00 -21.61
CA HIS A 38 30.81 42.97 -20.58
C HIS A 38 30.33 42.59 -19.17
N SER A 39 31.31 42.29 -18.33
CA SER A 39 31.26 42.12 -16.88
C SER A 39 31.41 43.47 -16.18
N HIS A 40 30.61 43.72 -15.12
CA HIS A 40 30.99 44.34 -13.83
C HIS A 40 29.78 44.99 -13.11
N THR A 41 28.91 44.19 -12.46
CA THR A 41 28.03 44.69 -11.36
C THR A 41 27.43 43.61 -10.45
N VAL A 42 28.05 42.43 -10.27
CA VAL A 42 27.38 41.28 -9.58
C VAL A 42 27.97 40.93 -8.20
N LEU A 43 28.97 41.64 -7.69
CA LEU A 43 29.66 41.22 -6.44
C LEU A 43 29.26 41.97 -5.16
N GLN A 44 28.26 42.85 -5.18
CA GLN A 44 27.80 43.54 -3.95
C GLN A 44 26.40 43.14 -3.47
N ASN A 45 25.59 42.47 -4.30
CA ASN A 45 24.23 42.06 -3.90
C ASN A 45 24.15 40.62 -3.32
N THR A 46 25.17 39.79 -3.54
CA THR A 46 25.18 38.40 -3.05
C THR A 46 25.50 38.28 -1.56
N GLN A 47 26.17 39.26 -0.94
CA GLN A 47 26.49 39.22 0.49
C GLN A 47 25.29 39.62 1.38
N ALA A 48 24.44 40.53 0.89
CA ALA A 48 23.24 40.97 1.61
C ALA A 48 22.15 39.89 1.65
N ASP A 49 21.99 39.13 0.56
CA ASP A 49 21.02 38.04 0.47
C ASP A 49 21.41 36.81 1.31
N ILE A 50 22.71 36.54 1.47
CA ILE A 50 23.20 35.47 2.35
C ILE A 50 22.96 35.83 3.82
N GLN A 51 23.20 37.08 4.23
CA GLN A 51 23.00 37.50 5.61
C GLN A 51 21.51 37.51 6.00
N GLN A 52 20.61 37.94 5.12
CA GLN A 52 19.16 37.86 5.37
C GLN A 52 18.64 36.42 5.47
N THR A 53 19.26 35.49 4.76
CA THR A 53 18.88 34.07 4.82
C THR A 53 19.36 33.42 6.12
N ILE A 54 20.55 33.78 6.60
CA ILE A 54 21.08 33.35 7.90
C ILE A 54 20.22 33.91 9.05
N ASP A 55 19.88 35.20 9.03
CA ASP A 55 19.07 35.84 10.06
C ASP A 55 17.64 35.27 10.15
N ARG A 56 17.06 34.85 9.01
CA ARG A 56 15.78 34.14 8.98
C ARG A 56 15.89 32.74 9.58
N SER A 57 16.96 32.01 9.27
CA SER A 57 17.19 30.67 9.83
C SER A 57 17.42 30.69 11.35
N ASP A 58 18.06 31.74 11.87
CA ASP A 58 18.30 31.90 13.31
C ASP A 58 17.08 32.43 14.07
N ARG A 59 16.12 33.09 13.40
CA ARG A 59 14.80 33.37 13.98
C ARG A 59 13.94 32.11 14.06
N ASP A 60 13.95 31.29 13.02
CA ASP A 60 13.19 30.04 13.01
C ASP A 60 13.74 28.99 14.00
N ARG A 61 15.06 29.00 14.27
CA ARG A 61 15.65 28.20 15.35
C ARG A 61 15.22 28.69 16.74
N ARG A 62 15.30 29.99 17.01
CA ARG A 62 14.89 30.56 18.30
C ARG A 62 13.41 30.34 18.60
N ASN A 63 12.53 30.44 17.59
CA ASN A 63 11.11 30.13 17.77
C ASN A 63 10.86 28.65 18.08
N ARG A 64 11.65 27.71 17.52
CA ARG A 64 11.54 26.28 17.86
C ARG A 64 12.08 25.96 19.24
N ASP A 65 13.15 26.63 19.66
CA ASP A 65 13.70 26.47 20.99
C ASP A 65 12.72 26.97 22.06
N ASP A 66 12.01 28.08 21.81
CA ASP A 66 10.94 28.56 22.69
C ASP A 66 9.71 27.64 22.69
N GLU A 67 9.29 27.07 21.55
CA GLU A 67 8.22 26.06 21.52
C GLU A 67 8.61 24.76 22.24
N SER A 68 9.87 24.35 22.17
CA SER A 68 10.39 23.17 22.87
C SER A 68 10.46 23.38 24.39
N ARG A 69 10.80 24.59 24.85
CA ARG A 69 10.79 24.98 26.26
C ARG A 69 9.39 25.03 26.85
N VAL A 70 8.42 25.53 26.09
CA VAL A 70 7.00 25.52 26.50
C VAL A 70 6.47 24.07 26.56
N ALA A 71 6.93 23.18 25.68
CA ALA A 71 6.58 21.76 25.72
C ALA A 71 7.22 21.02 26.91
N GLU A 72 8.47 21.36 27.29
CA GLU A 72 9.13 20.84 28.50
C GLU A 72 8.46 21.29 29.80
N GLU A 73 8.06 22.57 29.93
CA GLU A 73 7.32 23.07 31.10
C GLU A 73 5.93 22.40 31.26
N LEU A 74 5.27 22.09 30.14
CA LEU A 74 3.98 21.37 30.14
C LEU A 74 4.16 19.89 30.53
N ASN A 75 5.32 19.29 30.27
CA ASN A 75 5.63 17.91 30.64
C ASN A 75 6.08 17.79 32.10
N GLU A 76 6.83 18.77 32.62
CA GLU A 76 7.20 18.84 34.04
C GLU A 76 5.96 19.05 34.95
N ASN A 77 4.97 19.83 34.50
CA ASN A 77 3.71 19.99 35.22
C ASN A 77 2.81 18.73 35.20
N LYS A 78 2.90 17.89 34.17
CA LYS A 78 2.28 16.55 34.17
C LYS A 78 3.02 15.57 35.08
N GLY A 79 4.36 15.66 35.15
CA GLY A 79 5.20 14.88 36.05
C GLY A 79 4.96 15.17 37.54
N ARG A 80 4.63 16.42 37.91
CA ARG A 80 4.27 16.80 39.28
C ARG A 80 2.89 16.30 39.73
N ARG A 81 1.95 16.06 38.81
CA ARG A 81 0.62 15.49 39.14
C ARG A 81 0.64 13.98 39.41
N ASN A 82 1.62 13.25 38.89
CA ASN A 82 1.75 11.80 39.08
C ASN A 82 2.63 11.37 40.28
N ARG A 83 3.16 12.30 41.09
CA ARG A 83 3.90 12.00 42.32
C ARG A 83 3.05 11.99 43.60
N ARG A 84 1.77 11.61 43.50
CA ARG A 84 0.86 11.44 44.67
C ARG A 84 0.28 10.06 44.87
N THR A 85 0.73 9.06 44.13
CA THR A 85 0.39 7.65 44.38
C THR A 85 1.69 6.85 44.36
N GLY A 86 2.20 6.57 45.56
CA GLY A 86 3.43 5.80 45.74
C GLY A 86 3.24 4.35 45.34
N LEU A 87 4.28 3.79 44.71
CA LEU A 87 4.72 2.40 44.86
C LEU A 87 6.09 2.31 44.17
N SER A 88 7.11 2.06 44.97
CA SER A 88 8.52 1.88 44.60
C SER A 88 8.74 0.50 44.00
N PHE A 89 9.46 0.41 42.88
CA PHE A 89 10.20 -0.79 42.50
C PHE A 89 11.55 -0.37 41.89
N GLU A 90 12.63 -0.77 42.54
CA GLU A 90 14.00 -0.62 42.07
C GLU A 90 14.23 -1.50 40.84
N HIS A 91 14.84 -0.94 39.78
CA HIS A 91 15.41 -1.73 38.70
C HIS A 91 16.91 -1.46 38.60
N ARG A 92 17.67 -2.52 38.90
CA ARG A 92 19.12 -2.60 38.89
C ARG A 92 19.60 -2.64 37.45
N GLN A 93 20.32 -1.61 37.01
CA GLN A 93 21.03 -1.62 35.73
C GLN A 93 22.10 -2.72 35.74
N ARG A 94 22.07 -3.60 34.74
CA ARG A 94 23.22 -4.40 34.31
C ARG A 94 23.42 -4.22 32.81
N SER A 95 24.62 -3.75 32.47
CA SER A 95 25.21 -3.72 31.14
C SER A 95 25.75 -5.10 30.74
N THR A 96 25.45 -5.58 29.53
CA THR A 96 26.24 -6.55 28.73
C THR A 96 25.73 -6.49 27.28
N GLN A 97 26.51 -6.01 26.31
CA GLN A 97 27.33 -6.78 25.37
C GLN A 97 26.56 -7.74 24.43
N THR A 98 26.46 -7.30 23.17
CA THR A 98 26.50 -8.04 21.89
C THR A 98 26.29 -9.56 21.90
N GLY A 99 25.21 -10.01 21.25
CA GLY A 99 25.04 -11.38 20.78
C GLY A 99 23.71 -11.55 20.04
N SER A 100 23.74 -12.14 18.84
CA SER A 100 22.60 -12.39 17.94
C SER A 100 21.58 -13.42 18.46
N GLY A 101 21.31 -13.43 19.76
CA GLY A 101 20.52 -14.47 20.46
C GLY A 101 19.14 -14.02 20.94
N ASP A 102 18.91 -12.71 21.08
CA ASP A 102 17.71 -12.22 21.78
C ASP A 102 16.48 -12.09 20.87
N HIS A 103 16.65 -11.95 19.56
CA HIS A 103 15.55 -11.98 18.57
C HIS A 103 14.85 -13.35 18.43
N CYS A 104 15.38 -14.39 19.09
CA CYS A 104 14.96 -15.78 18.91
C CYS A 104 13.86 -16.23 19.90
N LEU A 105 13.59 -15.49 20.99
CA LEU A 105 12.67 -15.96 22.05
C LEU A 105 11.21 -15.66 21.73
N ALA A 106 10.89 -14.45 21.29
CA ALA A 106 9.55 -14.03 20.91
C ALA A 106 8.95 -14.88 19.79
N VAL A 107 9.77 -15.07 18.76
CA VAL A 107 9.42 -15.81 17.55
C VAL A 107 9.22 -17.30 17.86
N ARG A 108 10.03 -17.85 18.77
CA ARG A 108 9.90 -19.24 19.23
C ARG A 108 8.65 -19.42 20.10
N GLU A 109 8.34 -18.47 20.97
CA GLU A 109 7.15 -18.51 21.82
C GLU A 109 5.86 -18.36 21.00
N LEU A 110 5.85 -17.45 20.01
CA LEU A 110 4.74 -17.30 19.06
C LEU A 110 4.58 -18.57 18.20
N ALA A 111 5.68 -19.15 17.70
CA ALA A 111 5.65 -20.39 16.92
C ALA A 111 5.18 -21.60 17.73
N LEU A 112 5.47 -21.66 19.04
CA LEU A 112 4.92 -22.67 19.95
C LEU A 112 3.42 -22.44 20.22
N GLN A 113 2.98 -21.18 20.39
CA GLN A 113 1.57 -20.84 20.61
C GLN A 113 0.68 -21.06 19.37
N THR A 114 1.24 -20.88 18.17
CA THR A 114 0.52 -21.09 16.89
C THR A 114 0.65 -22.51 16.34
N GLY A 115 1.29 -23.42 17.08
CA GLY A 115 1.47 -24.83 16.68
C GLY A 115 2.42 -25.07 15.50
N ILE A 116 3.32 -24.12 15.23
CA ILE A 116 4.31 -24.18 14.15
C ILE A 116 5.58 -24.92 14.59
N LEU A 117 5.87 -24.93 15.89
CA LEU A 117 6.92 -25.75 16.52
C LEU A 117 6.27 -26.67 17.56
N GLU A 118 6.63 -27.95 17.56
CA GLU A 118 6.25 -28.88 18.63
C GLU A 118 7.25 -28.82 19.79
N GLN A 119 6.75 -28.88 21.03
CA GLN A 119 7.61 -28.99 22.21
C GLN A 119 8.36 -30.33 22.19
N ARG A 120 9.68 -30.29 21.99
CA ARG A 120 10.53 -31.43 22.38
C ARG A 120 10.49 -31.57 23.90
N THR A 121 9.77 -32.58 24.37
CA THR A 121 9.87 -33.04 25.76
C THR A 121 11.07 -33.98 25.86
N ASP A 122 12.26 -33.42 26.06
CA ASP A 122 13.41 -34.22 26.50
C ASP A 122 13.18 -34.63 27.97
N LYS A 123 12.47 -35.74 28.15
CA LYS A 123 12.51 -36.53 29.38
C LYS A 123 13.35 -37.77 29.13
N GLN A 124 14.64 -37.67 29.39
CA GLN A 124 15.41 -38.82 29.87
C GLN A 124 15.99 -38.50 31.24
N PRO A 125 15.86 -39.41 32.23
CA PRO A 125 16.23 -39.14 33.61
C PRO A 125 17.75 -39.24 33.78
N ILE A 126 18.28 -38.28 34.54
CA ILE A 126 19.64 -38.30 35.08
C ILE A 126 19.66 -39.42 36.15
N VAL A 127 20.40 -40.51 35.89
CA VAL A 127 20.77 -41.48 36.91
C VAL A 127 22.26 -41.34 37.20
N ALA A 128 22.55 -41.05 38.45
CA ALA A 128 23.88 -40.85 39.01
C ALA A 128 24.76 -42.11 38.83
N GLN A 129 25.99 -41.91 38.37
CA GLN A 129 27.04 -42.92 38.44
C GLN A 129 27.66 -42.91 39.84
N ALA A 130 27.56 -44.03 40.54
CA ALA A 130 28.39 -44.38 41.68
C ALA A 130 29.01 -45.75 41.44
N ALA A 131 30.26 -45.88 41.90
CA ALA A 131 31.25 -46.85 41.47
C ALA A 131 31.13 -48.27 42.08
N ASN A 132 31.92 -49.16 41.47
CA ASN A 132 32.59 -50.35 42.00
C ASN A 132 31.93 -51.75 41.86
N ALA A 133 32.58 -52.51 40.97
CA ALA A 133 33.32 -53.74 41.25
C ALA A 133 32.65 -55.13 41.09
N THR A 134 33.45 -55.96 40.42
CA THR A 134 33.63 -57.42 40.53
C THR A 134 32.68 -58.40 39.82
N ASN A 135 33.33 -59.17 38.93
CA ASN A 135 33.38 -60.63 38.86
C ASN A 135 32.57 -61.41 37.79
N THR A 136 33.37 -61.95 36.86
CA THR A 136 33.49 -63.37 36.42
C THR A 136 32.41 -64.06 35.58
N SER A 137 32.86 -64.43 34.37
CA SER A 137 32.74 -65.75 33.70
C SER A 137 31.32 -66.20 33.28
N SER A 138 31.07 -66.90 32.18
CA SER A 138 31.88 -67.80 31.35
C SER A 138 31.10 -68.24 30.11
N ARG A 139 31.85 -68.69 29.08
CA ARG A 139 31.56 -69.80 28.12
C ARG A 139 30.48 -69.62 27.04
N GLN A 140 30.88 -69.63 25.76
CA GLN A 140 30.94 -70.78 24.81
C GLN A 140 29.54 -71.22 24.35
N LYS A 141 29.19 -71.45 23.07
CA LYS A 141 29.83 -72.01 21.87
C LYS A 141 28.86 -71.68 20.70
N GLU A 142 29.26 -71.15 19.55
CA GLU A 142 29.81 -71.82 18.35
C GLU A 142 28.90 -72.81 17.59
N SER A 143 29.08 -72.76 16.25
CA SER A 143 28.65 -73.67 15.17
C SER A 143 27.23 -73.44 14.59
N SER A 144 26.99 -73.40 13.27
CA SER A 144 27.81 -73.74 12.08
C SER A 144 27.03 -73.44 10.78
N LEU A 145 27.76 -73.02 9.72
CA LEU A 145 27.75 -73.46 8.29
C LEU A 145 26.39 -73.72 7.58
N SER A 146 26.15 -73.53 6.28
CA SER A 146 26.77 -72.94 5.08
C SER A 146 25.97 -73.53 3.89
N GLY A 147 25.83 -72.84 2.75
CA GLY A 147 25.55 -73.52 1.48
C GLY A 147 24.60 -72.79 0.51
N ASP A 148 25.17 -72.43 -0.64
CA ASP A 148 24.62 -71.72 -1.80
C ASP A 148 23.54 -72.49 -2.61
N THR A 149 22.78 -71.78 -3.46
CA THR A 149 22.64 -71.98 -4.94
C THR A 149 21.23 -71.70 -5.51
N MET A 150 21.15 -70.69 -6.38
CA MET A 150 20.36 -70.44 -7.63
C MET A 150 18.83 -70.69 -7.78
N ALA A 151 18.18 -69.74 -8.47
CA ALA A 151 16.77 -69.67 -8.94
C ALA A 151 16.41 -70.67 -10.07
N PRO A 152 15.11 -70.93 -10.40
CA PRO A 152 14.33 -70.06 -11.31
C PRO A 152 12.77 -70.05 -11.19
N SER A 153 12.14 -69.09 -11.91
CA SER A 153 10.83 -69.12 -12.63
C SER A 153 9.45 -69.02 -11.92
N ALA A 154 8.75 -67.92 -12.25
CA ALA A 154 7.35 -67.71 -12.70
C ALA A 154 6.09 -68.23 -11.94
N GLU A 155 5.14 -67.27 -11.81
CA GLU A 155 3.65 -67.35 -11.80
C GLU A 155 2.86 -67.63 -10.49
N GLU A 156 2.33 -66.52 -9.95
CA GLU A 156 0.92 -66.25 -9.55
C GLU A 156 0.22 -67.04 -8.41
N GLN A 157 0.11 -66.45 -7.21
CA GLN A 157 -1.11 -65.80 -6.67
C GLN A 157 -1.09 -65.59 -5.13
N ARG A 158 -1.35 -64.32 -4.75
CA ARG A 158 -2.04 -63.79 -3.55
C ARG A 158 -1.33 -63.71 -2.17
N GLN A 159 -1.55 -62.51 -1.61
CA GLN A 159 -1.68 -62.08 -0.20
C GLN A 159 -0.48 -61.41 0.51
N ASP A 160 -0.64 -60.09 0.62
CA ASP A 160 -0.43 -59.19 1.77
C ASP A 160 0.97 -59.09 2.41
N VAL A 161 1.51 -57.87 2.42
CA VAL A 161 1.91 -57.10 3.63
C VAL A 161 2.44 -55.71 3.22
N ALA A 162 1.88 -54.69 3.85
CA ALA A 162 2.16 -53.27 3.70
C ALA A 162 3.40 -52.82 4.50
N THR A 163 4.00 -51.68 4.10
CA THR A 163 4.38 -50.49 4.90
C THR A 163 5.42 -49.68 4.09
N ASP A 164 5.02 -48.63 3.36
CA ASP A 164 4.63 -47.26 3.78
C ASP A 164 5.83 -46.30 3.92
N GLU A 165 6.12 -45.62 2.81
CA GLU A 165 6.61 -44.23 2.77
C GLU A 165 5.41 -43.30 2.99
N ASN A 166 5.42 -42.46 4.03
CA ASN A 166 4.28 -41.58 4.30
C ASN A 166 4.53 -40.15 3.84
N THR A 167 3.87 -39.86 2.71
CA THR A 167 3.53 -38.56 2.14
C THR A 167 2.42 -37.92 2.99
N ILE A 168 2.52 -36.63 3.31
CA ILE A 168 1.49 -35.93 4.10
C ILE A 168 0.29 -35.58 3.20
N ASP A 169 -0.85 -36.21 3.49
CA ASP A 169 -2.17 -36.02 2.88
C ASP A 169 -2.94 -34.84 3.52
N CYS A 170 -3.53 -33.99 2.67
CA CYS A 170 -4.26 -32.76 3.02
C CYS A 170 -5.75 -32.95 3.36
N THR A 171 -6.19 -34.13 3.81
CA THR A 171 -7.61 -34.41 4.06
C THR A 171 -8.12 -34.17 5.49
N MET A 172 -7.29 -33.64 6.41
CA MET A 172 -7.71 -33.39 7.81
C MET A 172 -8.46 -32.08 8.09
N ILE A 173 -8.86 -31.29 7.09
CA ILE A 173 -9.63 -30.04 7.29
C ILE A 173 -11.16 -30.26 7.27
N HIS A 174 -11.63 -31.48 6.99
CA HIS A 174 -13.07 -31.74 6.83
C HIS A 174 -13.78 -32.40 8.03
N ARG A 175 -13.12 -32.56 9.19
CA ARG A 175 -13.66 -33.34 10.34
C ARG A 175 -14.09 -32.55 11.58
N VAL A 176 -14.13 -31.21 11.52
CA VAL A 176 -14.63 -30.38 12.66
C VAL A 176 -16.10 -29.94 12.47
N PHE A 177 -16.75 -30.30 11.35
CA PHE A 177 -18.12 -29.87 11.03
C PHE A 177 -19.15 -31.03 11.00
N SER A 178 -19.10 -31.97 11.94
CA SER A 178 -20.12 -33.03 12.02
C SER A 178 -20.60 -33.28 13.45
N TRP A 179 -21.31 -32.32 14.03
CA TRP A 179 -22.15 -32.56 15.21
C TRP A 179 -23.42 -31.69 15.17
N LEU A 180 -24.42 -32.12 14.40
CA LEU A 180 -25.83 -31.81 14.64
C LEU A 180 -26.70 -32.93 13.99
N PRO A 181 -27.74 -33.44 14.68
CA PRO A 181 -28.50 -34.60 14.22
C PRO A 181 -29.55 -34.22 13.15
N GLU A 182 -29.69 -35.06 12.12
CA GLU A 182 -30.72 -34.90 11.10
C GLU A 182 -32.09 -35.46 11.54
N PRO A 183 -33.20 -34.74 11.32
CA PRO A 183 -34.54 -35.29 11.41
C PRO A 183 -34.98 -35.88 10.07
N LYS A 184 -35.33 -37.17 10.08
CA LYS A 184 -36.03 -37.85 8.99
C LYS A 184 -37.51 -37.49 9.09
N ASP A 185 -38.07 -36.89 8.04
CA ASP A 185 -39.37 -37.30 7.45
C ASP A 185 -39.66 -36.51 6.17
N LYS A 186 -40.06 -37.24 5.12
CA LYS A 186 -40.31 -36.72 3.77
C LYS A 186 -41.75 -36.25 3.64
N ILE A 187 -41.96 -34.95 3.38
CA ILE A 187 -43.22 -34.45 2.80
C ILE A 187 -42.87 -33.44 1.70
N ALA A 188 -43.30 -33.73 0.47
CA ALA A 188 -43.10 -32.87 -0.69
C ALA A 188 -44.03 -31.65 -0.63
N VAL A 189 -43.46 -30.47 -0.37
CA VAL A 189 -44.15 -29.19 -0.48
C VAL A 189 -43.46 -28.36 -1.56
N ARG A 190 -44.21 -27.96 -2.60
CA ARG A 190 -43.74 -27.05 -3.66
C ARG A 190 -43.43 -25.68 -3.04
N THR A 191 -42.15 -25.31 -2.98
CA THR A 191 -41.70 -23.99 -2.49
C THR A 191 -41.85 -22.94 -3.60
N PRO A 192 -42.43 -21.75 -3.33
CA PRO A 192 -42.38 -20.63 -4.26
C PRO A 192 -40.94 -20.16 -4.43
N GLY A 193 -40.58 -19.73 -5.64
CA GLY A 193 -39.20 -19.46 -6.04
C GLY A 193 -38.39 -18.65 -5.01
N ILE A 194 -37.22 -19.19 -4.65
CA ILE A 194 -36.15 -18.42 -4.00
C ILE A 194 -35.83 -17.28 -4.95
N THR A 195 -36.32 -16.09 -4.64
CA THR A 195 -35.76 -14.86 -5.18
C THR A 195 -34.33 -14.83 -4.69
N LYS A 196 -33.37 -15.11 -5.59
CA LYS A 196 -31.97 -14.81 -5.33
C LYS A 196 -31.95 -13.36 -4.88
N SER A 197 -31.49 -13.09 -3.66
CA SER A 197 -31.31 -11.72 -3.19
C SER A 197 -30.62 -10.94 -4.31
N PRO A 198 -31.06 -9.72 -4.67
CA PRO A 198 -30.41 -8.95 -5.72
C PRO A 198 -28.92 -8.98 -5.41
N ARG A 199 -28.09 -9.47 -6.35
CA ARG A 199 -26.66 -9.69 -6.12
C ARG A 199 -26.10 -8.39 -5.58
N LYS A 200 -25.88 -8.32 -4.25
CA LYS A 200 -25.17 -7.21 -3.64
C LYS A 200 -23.86 -7.13 -4.40
N PHE A 201 -23.49 -5.92 -4.83
CA PHE A 201 -22.23 -5.69 -5.48
C PHE A 201 -21.13 -6.39 -4.67
N ALA A 202 -20.46 -7.37 -5.29
CA ALA A 202 -19.38 -8.08 -4.62
C ALA A 202 -18.25 -7.06 -4.43
N GLY A 203 -17.91 -6.79 -3.17
CA GLY A 203 -16.82 -5.89 -2.80
C GLY A 203 -15.53 -6.23 -3.54
N VAL A 204 -14.67 -5.24 -3.72
CA VAL A 204 -13.41 -5.37 -4.45
C VAL A 204 -12.24 -5.32 -3.47
N VAL A 205 -11.35 -6.29 -3.58
CA VAL A 205 -10.04 -6.25 -2.92
C VAL A 205 -8.99 -5.79 -3.92
N ILE A 206 -8.30 -4.70 -3.59
CA ILE A 206 -7.14 -4.24 -4.33
C ILE A 206 -5.90 -4.70 -3.57
N ALA A 207 -5.12 -5.62 -4.15
CA ALA A 207 -3.92 -6.16 -3.53
C ALA A 207 -2.67 -5.52 -4.14
N MET A 208 -1.90 -4.79 -3.32
CA MET A 208 -0.66 -4.16 -3.75
C MET A 208 0.48 -5.20 -3.82
N CYS A 209 1.31 -5.13 -4.85
CA CYS A 209 2.45 -6.01 -5.08
C CYS A 209 3.71 -5.19 -5.41
N GLY A 210 4.88 -5.72 -5.06
CA GLY A 210 6.18 -5.16 -5.44
C GLY A 210 7.15 -4.97 -4.27
N LEU A 211 8.42 -4.72 -4.61
CA LEU A 211 9.51 -4.55 -3.65
C LEU A 211 9.31 -3.32 -2.73
N PRO A 212 9.87 -3.32 -1.49
CA PRO A 212 9.82 -2.15 -0.61
C PRO A 212 10.38 -0.88 -1.29
N GLY A 213 9.81 0.30 -1.05
CA GLY A 213 10.30 1.54 -1.68
C GLY A 213 9.88 1.80 -3.13
N ARG A 214 8.94 1.02 -3.68
CA ARG A 214 8.42 1.18 -5.06
C ARG A 214 7.07 1.93 -5.11
N GLY A 215 6.81 2.81 -4.15
CA GLY A 215 5.60 3.66 -4.16
C GLY A 215 4.26 2.98 -3.80
N LYS A 216 4.22 1.68 -3.49
CA LYS A 216 2.98 0.93 -3.15
C LYS A 216 2.06 1.66 -2.17
N THR A 217 2.57 2.02 -0.99
CA THR A 217 1.78 2.70 0.05
C THR A 217 1.27 4.06 -0.43
N GLN A 218 2.07 4.80 -1.20
CA GLN A 218 1.65 6.08 -1.76
C GLN A 218 0.51 5.89 -2.77
N VAL A 219 0.64 4.93 -3.69
CA VAL A 219 -0.41 4.58 -4.66
C VAL A 219 -1.68 4.12 -3.93
N ALA A 220 -1.57 3.26 -2.93
CA ALA A 220 -2.69 2.77 -2.12
C ALA A 220 -3.43 3.91 -1.43
N GLN A 221 -2.71 4.86 -0.81
CA GLN A 221 -3.31 6.02 -0.14
C GLN A 221 -3.95 7.00 -1.13
N CYS A 222 -3.30 7.27 -2.28
CA CYS A 222 -3.86 8.10 -3.33
C CYS A 222 -5.16 7.50 -3.89
N LEU A 223 -5.18 6.19 -4.15
CA LEU A 223 -6.36 5.47 -4.60
C LEU A 223 -7.47 5.50 -3.55
N SER A 224 -7.16 5.18 -2.29
CA SER A 224 -8.15 5.22 -1.21
C SER A 224 -8.80 6.59 -1.07
N ARG A 225 -8.01 7.67 -1.10
CA ARG A 225 -8.54 9.04 -1.06
C ARG A 225 -9.44 9.33 -2.26
N ARG A 226 -9.04 8.94 -3.47
CA ARG A 226 -9.79 9.20 -4.70
C ARG A 226 -11.11 8.41 -4.74
N LEU A 227 -11.07 7.14 -4.35
CA LEU A 227 -12.25 6.28 -4.29
C LEU A 227 -13.26 6.79 -3.26
N ASN A 228 -12.82 7.12 -2.04
CA ASN A 228 -13.71 7.70 -1.03
C ASN A 228 -14.29 9.04 -1.48
N TRP A 229 -13.48 9.91 -2.11
CA TRP A 229 -13.97 11.19 -2.66
C TRP A 229 -15.10 11.00 -3.69
N ASN A 230 -15.06 9.90 -4.44
CA ASN A 230 -16.06 9.56 -5.45
C ASN A 230 -17.20 8.67 -4.93
N GLY A 231 -17.27 8.45 -3.60
CA GLY A 231 -18.37 7.75 -2.93
C GLY A 231 -18.15 6.25 -2.70
N ASP A 232 -17.01 5.68 -3.11
CA ASP A 232 -16.67 4.28 -2.82
C ASP A 232 -16.07 4.15 -1.41
N SER A 233 -16.79 3.53 -0.48
CA SER A 233 -16.30 3.28 0.88
C SER A 233 -15.05 2.38 0.85
N THR A 234 -13.89 3.01 1.07
CA THR A 234 -12.58 2.39 0.82
C THR A 234 -11.66 2.50 2.03
N LYS A 235 -11.01 1.40 2.42
CA LYS A 235 -10.03 1.38 3.51
C LYS A 235 -8.74 0.68 3.10
N VAL A 236 -7.60 1.23 3.55
CA VAL A 236 -6.28 0.60 3.38
C VAL A 236 -5.91 -0.18 4.64
N MET A 237 -5.59 -1.46 4.48
CA MET A 237 -5.04 -2.33 5.51
C MET A 237 -3.57 -2.59 5.17
N ARG A 238 -2.65 -1.99 5.95
CA ARG A 238 -1.21 -2.12 5.71
C ARG A 238 -0.67 -3.29 6.52
N VAL A 239 -0.16 -4.33 5.87
CA VAL A 239 0.39 -5.53 6.54
C VAL A 239 1.50 -5.17 7.54
N SER A 240 2.24 -4.09 7.28
CA SER A 240 3.26 -3.60 8.23
C SER A 240 2.70 -3.17 9.59
N ASP A 241 1.47 -2.65 9.66
CA ASP A 241 0.81 -2.29 10.93
C ASP A 241 0.48 -3.55 11.75
N TYR A 242 -0.02 -4.59 11.09
CA TYR A 242 -0.34 -5.88 11.73
C TYR A 242 0.92 -6.58 12.22
N ARG A 243 2.00 -6.54 11.42
CA ARG A 243 3.31 -7.07 11.82
C ARG A 243 3.84 -6.35 13.07
N ARG A 244 3.79 -5.02 13.11
CA ARG A 244 4.22 -4.25 14.30
C ARG A 244 3.40 -4.61 15.53
N LYS A 245 2.08 -4.71 15.42
CA LYS A 245 1.20 -5.15 16.52
C LYS A 245 1.56 -6.54 17.06
N ARG A 246 1.97 -7.46 16.18
CA ARG A 246 2.42 -8.79 16.60
C ARG A 246 3.78 -8.79 17.31
N LEU A 247 4.62 -7.79 17.06
CA LEU A 247 5.94 -7.65 17.70
C LEU A 247 5.91 -6.81 18.98
N GLU A 248 4.91 -5.95 19.14
CA GLU A 248 4.75 -5.05 20.31
C GLU A 248 4.83 -5.76 21.67
N PRO A 249 4.20 -6.94 21.90
CA PRO A 249 4.29 -7.64 23.18
C PRO A 249 5.71 -8.06 23.58
N TYR A 250 6.61 -8.15 22.60
CA TYR A 250 7.97 -8.62 22.78
C TYR A 250 8.99 -7.47 22.93
N GLY A 251 8.55 -6.22 22.75
CA GLY A 251 9.42 -5.04 22.84
C GLY A 251 10.54 -5.01 21.79
N GLU A 252 10.45 -5.84 20.75
CA GLU A 252 11.52 -5.98 19.75
C GLU A 252 11.46 -4.86 18.71
N ALA A 253 12.60 -4.21 18.50
CA ALA A 253 12.79 -3.32 17.36
C ALA A 253 12.75 -4.12 16.05
N VAL A 254 12.07 -3.59 15.04
CA VAL A 254 12.01 -4.22 13.72
C VAL A 254 13.39 -4.17 13.08
N SER A 255 14.01 -5.33 12.89
CA SER A 255 15.30 -5.51 12.20
C SER A 255 15.09 -6.21 10.85
N HIS A 256 16.04 -6.03 9.92
CA HIS A 256 16.11 -6.73 8.65
C HIS A 256 16.14 -8.26 8.81
N GLU A 257 16.60 -8.78 9.96
CA GLU A 257 16.60 -10.21 10.29
C GLU A 257 15.21 -10.84 10.22
N LEU A 258 14.16 -10.07 10.53
CA LEU A 258 12.76 -10.48 10.41
C LEU A 258 12.36 -10.84 8.97
N PHE A 259 13.08 -10.30 7.99
CA PHE A 259 12.72 -10.40 6.57
C PHE A 259 13.55 -11.44 5.82
N ARG A 260 14.54 -12.07 6.48
CA ARG A 260 15.34 -13.13 5.87
C ARG A 260 14.45 -14.28 5.36
N PRO A 261 14.73 -14.83 4.16
CA PRO A 261 13.92 -15.90 3.57
C PRO A 261 14.14 -17.25 4.26
N ASP A 262 15.33 -17.49 4.81
CA ASP A 262 15.71 -18.75 5.46
C ASP A 262 15.17 -18.93 6.89
N HIS A 263 14.64 -17.85 7.49
CA HIS A 263 14.13 -17.89 8.86
C HIS A 263 12.64 -18.26 8.91
N THR A 264 12.35 -19.56 9.02
CA THR A 264 10.98 -20.12 8.98
C THR A 264 10.00 -19.48 9.97
N ALA A 265 10.41 -19.28 11.22
CA ALA A 265 9.52 -18.72 12.23
C ALA A 265 9.21 -17.22 12.03
N ASN A 266 10.16 -16.44 11.51
CA ASN A 266 9.92 -15.06 11.07
C ASN A 266 9.02 -15.00 9.83
N ALA A 267 9.21 -15.93 8.88
CA ALA A 267 8.32 -16.07 7.73
C ALA A 267 6.88 -16.41 8.18
N ALA A 268 6.72 -17.30 9.15
CA ALA A 268 5.42 -17.61 9.76
C ALA A 268 4.77 -16.39 10.43
N LEU A 269 5.51 -15.60 11.21
CA LEU A 269 5.00 -14.37 11.81
C LEU A 269 4.52 -13.37 10.75
N ARG A 270 5.29 -13.19 9.67
CA ARG A 270 4.90 -12.34 8.53
C ARG A 270 3.65 -12.86 7.82
N ALA A 271 3.53 -14.17 7.65
CA ALA A 271 2.33 -14.80 7.07
C ALA A 271 1.10 -14.58 7.95
N LEU A 272 1.22 -14.71 9.27
CA LEU A 272 0.14 -14.42 10.21
C LEU A 272 -0.29 -12.95 10.17
N ALA A 273 0.66 -12.02 10.13
CA ALA A 273 0.36 -10.60 9.96
C ALA A 273 -0.38 -10.29 8.64
N GLN A 274 -0.02 -10.97 7.55
CA GLN A 274 -0.74 -10.86 6.28
C GLN A 274 -2.17 -11.39 6.40
N ARG A 275 -2.37 -12.56 7.03
CA ARG A 275 -3.70 -13.15 7.24
C ARG A 275 -4.61 -12.30 8.12
N ASP A 276 -4.08 -11.69 9.18
CA ASP A 276 -4.86 -10.75 10.00
C ASP A 276 -5.36 -9.56 9.16
N ALA A 277 -4.49 -9.00 8.33
CA ALA A 277 -4.87 -7.91 7.43
C ALA A 277 -5.93 -8.37 6.41
N MET A 278 -5.80 -9.60 5.89
CA MET A 278 -6.78 -10.18 4.97
C MET A 278 -8.14 -10.41 5.64
N HIS A 279 -8.16 -10.89 6.89
CA HIS A 279 -9.39 -11.06 7.68
C HIS A 279 -10.07 -9.71 7.92
N ASP A 280 -9.31 -8.66 8.22
CA ASP A 280 -9.87 -7.32 8.37
C ASP A 280 -10.39 -6.74 7.04
N CYS A 281 -9.75 -7.04 5.90
CA CYS A 281 -10.30 -6.72 4.58
C CYS A 281 -11.65 -7.42 4.36
N ALA A 282 -11.74 -8.72 4.69
CA ALA A 282 -12.99 -9.47 4.57
C ALA A 282 -14.08 -8.91 5.49
N ALA A 283 -13.76 -8.62 6.75
CA ALA A 283 -14.69 -8.03 7.71
C ALA A 283 -15.20 -6.65 7.25
N TRP A 284 -14.31 -5.81 6.69
CA TRP A 284 -14.67 -4.52 6.12
C TRP A 284 -15.69 -4.65 4.98
N LEU A 285 -15.47 -5.57 4.05
CA LEU A 285 -16.38 -5.81 2.93
C LEU A 285 -17.69 -6.47 3.39
N ALA A 286 -17.63 -7.38 4.36
CA ALA A 286 -18.81 -8.03 4.95
C ALA A 286 -19.73 -7.01 5.66
N ALA A 287 -19.17 -5.92 6.20
CA ALA A 287 -19.94 -4.81 6.76
C ALA A 287 -20.67 -3.95 5.71
N GLY A 288 -20.57 -4.29 4.42
CA GLY A 288 -21.26 -3.61 3.33
C GLY A 288 -20.46 -2.49 2.65
N ASN A 289 -19.15 -2.42 2.91
CA ASN A 289 -18.28 -1.46 2.23
C ASN A 289 -17.83 -1.95 0.85
N SER A 290 -17.45 -1.01 -0.03
CA SER A 290 -17.20 -1.29 -1.44
C SER A 290 -15.80 -1.84 -1.73
N VAL A 291 -14.76 -1.28 -1.10
CA VAL A 291 -13.36 -1.57 -1.47
C VAL A 291 -12.47 -1.74 -0.24
N ALA A 292 -11.65 -2.79 -0.25
CA ALA A 292 -10.55 -2.99 0.69
C ALA A 292 -9.21 -2.98 -0.07
N ILE A 293 -8.23 -2.21 0.38
CA ILE A 293 -6.89 -2.17 -0.21
C ILE A 293 -5.93 -2.89 0.75
N LEU A 294 -5.42 -4.04 0.33
CA LEU A 294 -4.37 -4.77 1.03
C LEU A 294 -3.00 -4.24 0.61
N ASP A 295 -2.41 -3.36 1.43
CA ASP A 295 -1.05 -2.83 1.20
C ASP A 295 -0.01 -3.79 1.77
N ALA A 296 0.54 -4.60 0.87
CA ALA A 296 1.47 -5.68 1.13
C ALA A 296 2.58 -5.71 0.05
N THR A 297 3.60 -6.55 0.24
CA THR A 297 4.66 -6.73 -0.76
C THR A 297 4.33 -7.80 -1.79
N LEU A 298 3.69 -8.91 -1.36
CA LEU A 298 3.24 -10.03 -2.21
C LEU A 298 4.26 -10.42 -3.30
N VAL A 299 5.50 -10.63 -2.86
CA VAL A 299 6.65 -10.82 -3.76
C VAL A 299 6.69 -12.21 -4.38
N THR A 300 5.99 -13.19 -3.81
CA THR A 300 5.92 -14.57 -4.35
C THR A 300 4.57 -14.87 -4.98
N ARG A 301 4.55 -15.80 -5.94
CA ARG A 301 3.34 -16.37 -6.55
C ARG A 301 2.45 -17.04 -5.51
N ALA A 302 3.04 -17.74 -4.54
CA ALA A 302 2.30 -18.42 -3.47
C ALA A 302 1.48 -17.42 -2.62
N GLN A 303 2.06 -16.27 -2.27
CA GLN A 303 1.34 -15.21 -1.55
C GLN A 303 0.18 -14.64 -2.37
N ARG A 304 0.38 -14.42 -3.67
CA ARG A 304 -0.68 -13.92 -4.56
C ARG A 304 -1.79 -14.95 -4.77
N ALA A 305 -1.45 -16.23 -4.88
CA ALA A 305 -2.41 -17.32 -4.93
C ALA A 305 -3.25 -17.39 -3.65
N GLU A 306 -2.62 -17.34 -2.47
CA GLU A 306 -3.33 -17.32 -1.18
C GLU A 306 -4.34 -16.16 -1.10
N VAL A 307 -3.94 -14.95 -1.50
CA VAL A 307 -4.82 -13.77 -1.55
C VAL A 307 -5.99 -14.01 -2.51
N PHE A 308 -5.73 -14.49 -3.72
CA PHE A 308 -6.77 -14.71 -4.73
C PHE A 308 -7.74 -15.82 -4.32
N ASP A 309 -7.23 -16.95 -3.85
CA ASP A 309 -8.04 -18.10 -3.45
C ASP A 309 -8.92 -17.76 -2.24
N TYR A 310 -8.39 -17.01 -1.27
CA TYR A 310 -9.18 -16.56 -0.12
C TYR A 310 -10.31 -15.61 -0.54
N PHE A 311 -10.01 -14.50 -1.21
CA PHE A 311 -11.03 -13.50 -1.51
C PHE A 311 -11.95 -13.90 -2.66
N SER A 312 -11.40 -14.38 -3.77
CA SER A 312 -12.18 -14.77 -4.94
C SER A 312 -12.73 -16.18 -4.84
N GLY A 313 -11.92 -17.14 -4.40
CA GLY A 313 -12.31 -18.56 -4.34
C GLY A 313 -13.29 -18.86 -3.21
N GLN A 314 -12.99 -18.40 -2.00
CA GLN A 314 -13.79 -18.73 -0.80
C GLN A 314 -14.89 -17.71 -0.52
N LEU A 315 -14.60 -16.41 -0.64
CA LEU A 315 -15.52 -15.34 -0.25
C LEU A 315 -16.32 -14.72 -1.42
N GLY A 316 -15.95 -15.01 -2.66
CA GLY A 316 -16.63 -14.51 -3.85
C GLY A 316 -16.46 -13.00 -4.10
N TYR A 317 -15.46 -12.36 -3.48
CA TYR A 317 -15.07 -10.98 -3.77
C TYR A 317 -14.24 -10.89 -5.05
N ARG A 318 -14.25 -9.73 -5.70
CA ARG A 318 -13.39 -9.50 -6.86
C ARG A 318 -12.01 -9.06 -6.38
N VAL A 319 -10.96 -9.51 -7.07
CA VAL A 319 -9.57 -9.19 -6.73
C VAL A 319 -8.90 -8.50 -7.90
N LEU A 320 -8.29 -7.35 -7.64
CA LEU A 320 -7.43 -6.62 -8.57
C LEU A 320 -6.04 -6.49 -7.95
N PHE A 321 -5.02 -7.02 -8.63
CA PHE A 321 -3.64 -6.79 -8.22
C PHE A 321 -3.08 -5.52 -8.85
N ILE A 322 -2.34 -4.74 -8.06
CA ILE A 322 -1.57 -3.58 -8.54
C ILE A 322 -0.10 -3.82 -8.24
N GLU A 323 0.69 -4.13 -9.26
CA GLU A 323 2.13 -4.30 -9.15
C GLU A 323 2.85 -2.97 -9.39
N CYS A 324 3.50 -2.44 -8.36
CA CYS A 324 4.31 -1.23 -8.47
C CYS A 324 5.78 -1.60 -8.69
N VAL A 325 6.33 -1.14 -9.82
CA VAL A 325 7.75 -1.29 -10.17
C VAL A 325 8.44 0.08 -10.21
N CYS A 326 9.76 0.08 -10.06
CA CYS A 326 10.60 1.27 -10.17
C CYS A 326 12.07 0.84 -10.20
N ASP A 327 12.74 1.13 -11.31
CA ASP A 327 14.18 0.90 -11.48
C ASP A 327 14.98 2.22 -11.55
N ASP A 328 14.29 3.37 -11.49
CA ASP A 328 14.92 4.70 -11.46
C ASP A 328 15.61 4.95 -10.11
N LEU A 329 16.93 5.05 -10.14
CA LEU A 329 17.76 5.16 -8.93
C LEU A 329 17.46 6.42 -8.11
N VAL A 330 17.14 7.54 -8.78
CA VAL A 330 16.84 8.82 -8.12
C VAL A 330 15.51 8.74 -7.37
N ALA A 331 14.49 8.16 -7.99
CA ALA A 331 13.19 7.92 -7.36
C ALA A 331 13.33 6.94 -6.19
N LEU A 332 14.10 5.86 -6.34
CA LEU A 332 14.37 4.90 -5.27
C LEU A 332 15.08 5.54 -4.09
N GLU A 333 16.14 6.32 -4.32
CA GLU A 333 16.87 7.01 -3.27
C GLU A 333 15.96 7.96 -2.48
N ARG A 334 15.09 8.72 -3.17
CA ARG A 334 14.09 9.58 -2.51
C ARG A 334 13.12 8.75 -1.67
N ASN A 335 12.58 7.66 -2.22
CA ASN A 335 11.63 6.81 -1.52
C ASN A 335 12.27 6.16 -0.28
N TYR A 336 13.55 5.78 -0.34
CA TYR A 336 14.28 5.24 0.82
C TYR A 336 14.46 6.30 1.91
N LYS A 337 14.84 7.53 1.56
CA LYS A 337 14.93 8.65 2.52
C LYS A 337 13.58 8.92 3.20
N GLU A 338 12.48 8.85 2.47
CA GLU A 338 11.13 8.98 3.04
C GLU A 338 10.78 7.82 3.97
N ILE A 339 11.14 6.58 3.61
CA ILE A 339 10.94 5.41 4.48
C ILE A 339 11.71 5.59 5.80
N LEU A 340 13.00 5.93 5.72
CA LEU A 340 13.84 6.13 6.91
C LEU A 340 13.30 7.26 7.80
N ARG A 341 12.75 8.30 7.19
CA ARG A 341 12.22 9.46 7.92
C ARG A 341 10.85 9.25 8.55
N TYR A 342 9.94 8.54 7.88
CA TYR A 342 8.52 8.49 8.27
C TYR A 342 8.04 7.12 8.74
N SER A 343 8.78 6.05 8.48
CA SER A 343 8.40 4.71 8.93
C SER A 343 8.62 4.56 10.43
N ALA A 344 7.62 4.03 11.14
CA ALA A 344 7.75 3.64 12.53
C ALA A 344 8.78 2.52 12.75
N ASP A 345 9.12 1.75 11.70
CA ASP A 345 10.15 0.69 11.79
C ASP A 345 11.55 1.27 12.11
N TYR A 346 11.83 2.54 11.77
CA TYR A 346 13.14 3.18 11.93
C TYR A 346 13.15 4.31 12.96
N ALA A 347 12.04 4.49 13.71
CA ALA A 347 11.92 5.55 14.69
C ALA A 347 12.96 5.37 15.82
N GLY A 348 13.80 6.38 16.04
CA GLY A 348 14.84 6.37 17.06
C GLY A 348 16.06 5.50 16.75
N MET A 349 16.11 4.86 15.57
CA MET A 349 17.30 4.14 15.11
C MET A 349 18.38 5.12 14.64
N ASP A 350 19.65 4.76 14.84
CA ASP A 350 20.78 5.52 14.29
C ASP A 350 20.66 5.62 12.74
N PRO A 351 20.86 6.80 12.12
CA PRO A 351 20.65 6.98 10.68
C PRO A 351 21.47 6.05 9.80
N VAL A 352 22.74 5.78 10.15
CA VAL A 352 23.63 4.91 9.36
C VAL A 352 23.14 3.46 9.44
N ARG A 353 22.84 3.00 10.66
CA ARG A 353 22.27 1.66 10.87
C ARG A 353 20.92 1.48 10.21
N ALA A 354 20.06 2.50 10.23
CA ALA A 354 18.75 2.45 9.60
C ALA A 354 18.86 2.31 8.07
N GLU A 355 19.81 2.99 7.46
CA GLU A 355 20.10 2.86 6.03
C GLU A 355 20.60 1.45 5.69
N GLU A 356 21.57 0.93 6.44
CA GLU A 356 22.08 -0.44 6.28
C GLU A 356 20.96 -1.49 6.45
N ASP A 357 20.14 -1.36 7.49
CA ASP A 357 19.01 -2.25 7.75
C ASP A 357 18.00 -2.25 6.58
N LEU A 358 17.64 -1.06 6.09
CA LEU A 358 16.71 -0.92 4.97
C LEU A 358 17.29 -1.57 3.70
N GLN A 359 18.57 -1.38 3.42
CA GLN A 359 19.23 -2.00 2.26
C GLN A 359 19.20 -3.54 2.35
N LEU A 360 19.54 -4.10 3.51
CA LEU A 360 19.49 -5.55 3.75
C LEU A 360 18.06 -6.09 3.64
N LYS A 361 17.08 -5.40 4.22
CA LYS A 361 15.66 -5.75 4.09
C LYS A 361 15.21 -5.79 2.63
N ILE A 362 15.63 -4.82 1.81
CA ILE A 362 15.32 -4.80 0.38
C ILE A 362 15.99 -5.99 -0.33
N ALA A 363 17.24 -6.31 0.01
CA ALA A 363 17.96 -7.46 -0.56
C ALA A 363 17.23 -8.78 -0.27
N HIS A 364 16.78 -9.01 0.97
CA HIS A 364 16.01 -10.21 1.34
C HIS A 364 14.71 -10.34 0.53
N TYR A 365 14.00 -9.24 0.29
CA TYR A 365 12.81 -9.24 -0.56
C TYR A 365 13.14 -9.47 -2.04
N ALA A 366 14.25 -8.92 -2.53
CA ALA A 366 14.70 -9.08 -3.91
C ALA A 366 15.09 -10.53 -4.21
N GLU A 367 15.73 -11.23 -3.27
CA GLU A 367 16.07 -12.66 -3.39
C GLU A 367 14.83 -13.54 -3.59
N SER A 368 13.71 -13.17 -2.96
CA SER A 368 12.44 -13.91 -3.04
C SER A 368 11.46 -13.36 -4.09
N TYR A 369 11.85 -12.36 -4.89
CA TYR A 369 10.92 -11.67 -5.77
C TYR A 369 10.65 -12.45 -7.06
N GLU A 370 9.39 -12.82 -7.23
CA GLU A 370 8.83 -13.42 -8.42
C GLU A 370 7.90 -12.37 -9.08
N PRO A 371 8.35 -11.68 -10.15
CA PRO A 371 7.52 -10.72 -10.86
C PRO A 371 6.17 -11.29 -11.21
N MET A 372 5.12 -10.46 -11.15
CA MET A 372 3.78 -10.94 -11.43
C MET A 372 3.66 -11.24 -12.93
N ASP A 373 3.53 -12.50 -13.30
CA ASP A 373 3.40 -12.98 -14.68
C ASP A 373 2.20 -13.92 -14.88
N GLU A 374 1.45 -14.17 -13.81
CA GLU A 374 0.28 -15.02 -13.79
C GLU A 374 -0.81 -14.46 -14.70
N LYS A 375 -1.07 -15.18 -15.80
CA LYS A 375 -2.06 -14.78 -16.80
C LYS A 375 -3.50 -14.85 -16.30
N THR A 376 -3.75 -15.47 -15.16
CA THR A 376 -5.09 -15.76 -14.64
C THR A 376 -5.71 -14.55 -13.96
N TYR A 377 -4.93 -13.74 -13.27
CA TYR A 377 -5.42 -12.70 -12.36
C TYR A 377 -5.65 -11.34 -13.06
N PRO A 378 -6.69 -10.57 -12.68
CA PRO A 378 -6.79 -9.15 -13.02
C PRO A 378 -5.61 -8.38 -12.42
N ARG A 379 -4.89 -7.64 -13.27
CA ARG A 379 -3.67 -6.93 -12.88
C ARG A 379 -3.54 -5.57 -13.56
N ILE A 380 -3.04 -4.60 -12.81
CA ILE A 380 -2.42 -3.39 -13.34
C ILE A 380 -0.97 -3.35 -12.86
N ARG A 381 -0.01 -3.26 -13.77
CA ARG A 381 1.39 -2.98 -13.46
C ARG A 381 1.65 -1.51 -13.73
N ILE A 382 2.25 -0.81 -12.76
CA ILE A 382 2.59 0.61 -12.86
C ILE A 382 4.08 0.81 -12.54
N ASP A 383 4.79 1.46 -13.46
CA ASP A 383 6.10 2.01 -13.16
C ASP A 383 5.93 3.35 -12.45
N THR A 384 6.34 3.41 -11.18
CA THR A 384 6.15 4.59 -10.32
C THR A 384 7.16 5.71 -10.56
N ALA A 385 8.09 5.54 -11.51
CA ALA A 385 8.97 6.61 -11.99
C ALA A 385 8.52 7.13 -13.37
N SER A 386 8.30 6.24 -14.35
CA SER A 386 7.91 6.64 -15.72
C SER A 386 6.40 6.88 -15.87
N MET A 387 5.58 6.37 -14.95
CA MET A 387 4.11 6.29 -15.06
C MET A 387 3.61 5.39 -16.20
N ASP A 388 4.45 4.48 -16.72
CA ASP A 388 4.00 3.47 -17.67
C ASP A 388 3.04 2.49 -16.99
N ILE A 389 1.91 2.23 -17.64
CA ILE A 389 0.83 1.38 -17.11
C ILE A 389 0.54 0.23 -18.09
N GLU A 390 0.58 -1.00 -17.58
CA GLU A 390 0.16 -2.21 -18.28
C GLU A 390 -1.03 -2.84 -17.55
N ALA A 391 -2.17 -2.98 -18.24
CA ALA A 391 -3.37 -3.57 -17.67
C ALA A 391 -3.68 -4.92 -18.33
N ARG A 392 -4.11 -5.91 -17.52
CA ARG A 392 -4.56 -7.23 -17.98
C ARG A 392 -5.82 -7.65 -17.24
N LYS A 393 -6.82 -8.12 -18.00
CA LYS A 393 -8.09 -8.66 -17.48
C LYS A 393 -8.82 -7.70 -16.50
N VAL A 394 -8.57 -6.39 -16.61
CA VAL A 394 -9.28 -5.38 -15.83
C VAL A 394 -10.71 -5.32 -16.35
N SER A 395 -11.66 -5.67 -15.49
CA SER A 395 -13.08 -5.70 -15.82
C SER A 395 -13.91 -5.32 -14.61
N GLY A 396 -15.05 -4.66 -14.86
CA GLY A 396 -15.92 -4.14 -13.81
C GLY A 396 -15.69 -2.67 -13.49
N HIS A 397 -16.66 -2.09 -12.77
CA HIS A 397 -16.75 -0.64 -12.59
C HIS A 397 -15.59 -0.08 -11.76
N VAL A 398 -15.40 -0.58 -10.54
CA VAL A 398 -14.32 -0.12 -9.64
C VAL A 398 -12.95 -0.35 -10.25
N GLU A 399 -12.71 -1.53 -10.83
CA GLU A 399 -11.42 -1.88 -11.40
C GLU A 399 -11.04 -1.00 -12.61
N THR A 400 -12.02 -0.68 -13.47
CA THR A 400 -11.83 0.25 -14.59
C THR A 400 -11.63 1.68 -14.12
N SER A 401 -12.36 2.12 -13.08
CA SER A 401 -12.17 3.42 -12.44
C SER A 401 -10.78 3.54 -11.82
N VAL A 402 -10.28 2.49 -11.17
CA VAL A 402 -8.90 2.42 -10.62
C VAL A 402 -7.88 2.59 -11.74
N LEU A 403 -8.03 1.90 -12.87
CA LEU A 403 -7.15 2.07 -14.02
C LEU A 403 -7.13 3.53 -14.53
N GLY A 404 -8.31 4.14 -14.65
CA GLY A 404 -8.42 5.56 -15.02
C GLY A 404 -7.78 6.51 -14.00
N TYR A 405 -7.93 6.24 -12.71
CA TYR A 405 -7.32 7.05 -11.66
C TYR A 405 -5.80 6.94 -11.67
N LEU A 406 -5.25 5.73 -11.83
CA LEU A 406 -3.80 5.52 -11.90
C LEU A 406 -3.16 6.32 -13.04
N GLY A 407 -3.82 6.43 -14.19
CA GLY A 407 -3.37 7.28 -15.29
C GLY A 407 -3.32 8.78 -14.97
N SER A 408 -3.95 9.22 -13.87
CA SER A 408 -3.92 10.60 -13.38
C SER A 408 -3.10 10.80 -12.10
N VAL A 409 -2.51 9.74 -11.54
CA VAL A 409 -1.71 9.84 -10.32
C VAL A 409 -0.37 10.50 -10.61
N MET A 410 -0.09 11.61 -9.92
CA MET A 410 1.22 12.28 -9.94
C MET A 410 1.97 11.95 -8.65
N ILE A 411 3.01 11.11 -8.75
CA ILE A 411 3.86 10.72 -7.62
C ILE A 411 4.94 11.78 -7.32
N LYS A 412 5.33 12.58 -8.31
CA LYS A 412 6.35 13.63 -8.15
C LYS A 412 5.79 14.77 -7.27
N PRO A 413 6.62 15.36 -6.38
CA PRO A 413 6.24 16.54 -5.61
C PRO A 413 5.80 17.67 -6.53
N HIS A 414 4.66 18.28 -6.22
CA HIS A 414 4.12 19.44 -6.92
C HIS A 414 3.36 20.31 -5.92
N THR A 415 3.26 21.60 -6.21
CA THR A 415 2.54 22.55 -5.37
C THR A 415 1.30 23.03 -6.10
N LEU A 416 0.14 22.86 -5.46
CA LEU A 416 -1.13 23.38 -5.96
C LEU A 416 -1.46 24.67 -5.19
N TYR A 417 -1.75 25.74 -5.93
CA TYR A 417 -2.20 27.01 -5.37
C TYR A 417 -3.70 27.16 -5.62
N PHE A 418 -4.46 27.43 -4.56
CA PHE A 418 -5.90 27.67 -4.65
C PHE A 418 -6.20 29.11 -4.24
N SER A 419 -7.00 29.78 -5.06
CA SER A 419 -7.62 31.03 -4.68
C SER A 419 -9.00 31.15 -5.31
N ARG A 420 -9.91 31.85 -4.62
CA ARG A 420 -11.15 32.31 -5.23
C ARG A 420 -10.85 33.45 -6.22
N HIS A 421 -11.84 33.79 -7.04
CA HIS A 421 -11.82 35.07 -7.73
C HIS A 421 -11.75 36.24 -6.72
N GLY A 422 -11.27 37.39 -7.16
CA GLY A 422 -11.42 38.64 -6.41
C GLY A 422 -12.90 38.94 -6.13
N GLU A 423 -13.17 39.75 -5.11
CA GLU A 423 -14.53 40.17 -4.73
C GLU A 423 -15.31 40.65 -5.97
N SER A 424 -16.49 40.09 -6.20
CA SER A 424 -17.40 40.49 -7.29
C SER A 424 -18.47 41.46 -6.81
N GLU A 425 -19.14 42.14 -7.75
CA GLU A 425 -20.30 43.00 -7.42
C GLU A 425 -21.41 42.21 -6.71
N TYR A 426 -21.62 40.94 -7.07
CA TYR A 426 -22.58 40.09 -6.36
C TYR A 426 -22.13 39.75 -4.95
N ASN A 427 -20.82 39.63 -4.69
CA ASN A 427 -20.35 39.48 -3.31
C ASN A 427 -20.63 40.73 -2.47
N VAL A 428 -20.48 41.92 -3.06
CA VAL A 428 -20.80 43.20 -2.38
C VAL A 428 -22.29 43.28 -2.04
N LEU A 429 -23.15 42.80 -2.96
CA LEU A 429 -24.60 42.79 -2.79
C LEU A 429 -25.14 41.59 -2.01
N GLY A 430 -24.28 40.66 -1.56
CA GLY A 430 -24.70 39.44 -0.86
C GLY A 430 -25.42 38.40 -1.72
N LYS A 431 -25.29 38.47 -3.06
CA LYS A 431 -25.97 37.60 -4.02
C LYS A 431 -25.13 36.37 -4.38
N VAL A 432 -25.80 35.23 -4.60
CA VAL A 432 -25.17 33.97 -4.99
C VAL A 432 -25.22 33.74 -6.50
N GLY A 433 -24.32 32.88 -6.99
CA GLY A 433 -24.26 32.50 -8.40
C GLY A 433 -23.89 33.67 -9.34
N GLY A 434 -24.51 33.67 -10.50
CA GLY A 434 -24.38 34.67 -11.56
C GLY A 434 -23.02 34.70 -12.24
N ASP A 435 -22.86 35.70 -13.10
CA ASP A 435 -21.62 35.99 -13.82
C ASP A 435 -21.17 37.45 -13.66
N ALA A 436 -21.25 37.91 -12.40
CA ALA A 436 -20.91 39.28 -12.04
C ALA A 436 -19.43 39.61 -12.30
N VAL A 437 -19.16 40.88 -12.60
CA VAL A 437 -17.81 41.43 -12.74
C VAL A 437 -17.14 41.62 -11.37
N LEU A 438 -15.83 41.87 -11.38
CA LEU A 438 -15.08 42.20 -10.18
C LEU A 438 -15.49 43.58 -9.64
N SER A 439 -15.52 43.71 -8.31
CA SER A 439 -15.62 45.01 -7.64
C SER A 439 -14.29 45.76 -7.73
N ALA A 440 -14.29 47.04 -7.34
CA ALA A 440 -13.04 47.82 -7.23
C ALA A 440 -12.02 47.19 -6.26
N ARG A 441 -12.47 46.46 -5.23
CA ARG A 441 -11.57 45.68 -4.35
C ARG A 441 -11.10 44.41 -5.04
N GLY A 442 -12.00 43.71 -5.74
CA GLY A 442 -11.65 42.53 -6.53
C GLY A 442 -10.58 42.82 -7.59
N GLU A 443 -10.64 43.99 -8.22
CA GLU A 443 -9.64 44.43 -9.19
C GLU A 443 -8.26 44.68 -8.56
N ARG A 444 -8.23 45.32 -7.37
CA ARG A 444 -6.98 45.46 -6.61
C ARG A 444 -6.41 44.11 -6.19
N TYR A 445 -7.26 43.17 -5.81
CA TYR A 445 -6.85 41.80 -5.49
C TYR A 445 -6.24 41.10 -6.71
N ALA A 446 -6.87 41.19 -7.88
CA ALA A 446 -6.36 40.62 -9.12
C ALA A 446 -4.96 41.15 -9.47
N GLN A 447 -4.75 42.47 -9.33
CA GLN A 447 -3.44 43.11 -9.54
C GLN A 447 -2.39 42.62 -8.54
N ALA A 448 -2.74 42.51 -7.25
CA ALA A 448 -1.84 42.00 -6.23
C ALA A 448 -1.48 40.53 -6.46
N LEU A 449 -2.45 39.71 -6.88
CA LEU A 449 -2.25 38.30 -7.21
C LEU A 449 -1.27 38.14 -8.39
N ALA A 450 -1.51 38.88 -9.48
CA ALA A 450 -0.63 38.92 -10.64
C ALA A 450 0.80 39.33 -10.25
N THR A 451 0.94 40.43 -9.52
CA THR A 451 2.24 40.93 -9.04
C THR A 451 2.97 39.86 -8.23
N LYS A 452 2.27 39.19 -7.32
CA LYS A 452 2.85 38.16 -6.46
C LYS A 452 3.31 36.95 -7.27
N PHE A 453 2.48 36.40 -8.16
CA PHE A 453 2.82 35.19 -8.90
C PHE A 453 3.88 35.42 -9.98
N ASN A 454 3.84 36.56 -10.68
CA ASN A 454 4.87 36.89 -11.67
C ASN A 454 6.23 37.12 -10.98
N ALA A 455 6.25 37.74 -9.80
CA ALA A 455 7.47 37.90 -9.02
C ALA A 455 8.07 36.58 -8.50
N MET A 456 7.25 35.57 -8.23
CA MET A 456 7.72 34.25 -7.80
C MET A 456 8.41 33.45 -8.92
N ARG A 457 8.18 33.80 -10.20
CA ARG A 457 8.77 33.13 -11.38
C ARG A 457 8.70 31.59 -11.29
N ILE A 458 7.51 31.08 -10.96
CA ILE A 458 7.29 29.64 -10.77
C ILE A 458 7.46 28.94 -12.14
N PRO A 459 8.41 27.98 -12.26
CA PRO A 459 8.59 27.23 -13.50
C PRO A 459 7.32 26.45 -13.89
N ASP A 460 7.00 26.44 -15.18
CA ASP A 460 5.88 25.70 -15.76
C ASP A 460 4.53 25.96 -15.07
N LEU A 461 4.34 27.15 -14.49
CA LEU A 461 3.07 27.55 -13.88
C LEU A 461 1.96 27.47 -14.93
N ARG A 462 0.88 26.75 -14.59
CA ARG A 462 -0.38 26.75 -15.35
C ARG A 462 -1.48 27.32 -14.47
N VAL A 463 -2.32 28.16 -15.07
CA VAL A 463 -3.45 28.78 -14.37
C VAL A 463 -4.75 28.20 -14.90
N LEU A 464 -5.56 27.66 -14.00
CA LEU A 464 -6.89 27.17 -14.30
C LEU A 464 -7.90 28.15 -13.73
N THR A 465 -8.85 28.59 -14.54
CA THR A 465 -10.00 29.37 -14.07
C THR A 465 -11.29 28.65 -14.40
N SER A 466 -12.38 29.08 -13.76
CA SER A 466 -13.71 28.76 -14.28
C SER A 466 -13.97 29.51 -15.60
N ARG A 467 -15.14 29.30 -16.20
CA ARG A 467 -15.59 30.08 -17.36
C ARG A 467 -16.30 31.39 -16.99
N LEU A 468 -16.39 31.70 -15.70
CA LEU A 468 -17.08 32.89 -15.21
C LEU A 468 -16.15 34.11 -15.24
N ARG A 469 -16.68 35.26 -15.63
CA ARG A 469 -15.95 36.52 -15.88
C ARG A 469 -15.05 36.90 -14.72
N ARG A 470 -15.52 36.73 -13.48
CA ARG A 470 -14.77 37.06 -12.26
C ARG A 470 -13.47 36.26 -12.10
N THR A 471 -13.44 34.97 -12.42
CA THR A 471 -12.20 34.17 -12.28
C THR A 471 -11.22 34.50 -13.40
N ILE A 472 -11.72 34.66 -14.62
CA ILE A 472 -10.93 35.09 -15.79
C ILE A 472 -10.30 36.47 -15.54
N ALA A 473 -11.10 37.43 -15.06
CA ALA A 473 -10.62 38.78 -14.74
C ALA A 473 -9.60 38.78 -13.60
N THR A 474 -9.74 37.88 -12.62
CA THR A 474 -8.78 37.75 -11.51
C THR A 474 -7.41 37.25 -11.99
N ALA A 475 -7.41 36.30 -12.92
CA ALA A 475 -6.19 35.69 -13.45
C ALA A 475 -5.51 36.50 -14.56
N ARG A 476 -6.18 37.51 -15.14
CA ARG A 476 -5.77 38.17 -16.39
C ARG A 476 -4.34 38.72 -16.42
N GLY A 477 -3.79 39.10 -15.26
CA GLY A 477 -2.43 39.65 -15.15
C GLY A 477 -1.34 38.62 -14.84
N VAL A 478 -1.69 37.36 -14.58
CA VAL A 478 -0.72 36.30 -14.27
C VAL A 478 -0.06 35.82 -15.57
N GLU A 479 1.28 35.91 -15.62
CA GLU A 479 2.12 35.53 -16.76
C GLU A 479 2.32 34.01 -16.82
N ALA A 480 1.25 33.30 -17.18
CA ALA A 480 1.24 31.85 -17.34
C ALA A 480 0.15 31.43 -18.35
N PRO A 481 0.30 30.28 -19.04
CA PRO A 481 -0.77 29.71 -19.83
C PRO A 481 -2.05 29.53 -19.00
N GLN A 482 -3.16 30.05 -19.51
CA GLN A 482 -4.46 30.01 -18.84
C GLN A 482 -5.43 29.07 -19.56
N GLU A 483 -6.17 28.28 -18.79
CA GLU A 483 -7.20 27.37 -19.31
C GLU A 483 -8.52 27.55 -18.54
N HIS A 484 -9.61 27.68 -19.28
CA HIS A 484 -10.94 27.96 -18.74
C HIS A 484 -11.80 26.69 -18.66
N VAL A 485 -11.91 26.14 -17.47
CA VAL A 485 -12.52 24.83 -17.21
C VAL A 485 -13.95 25.01 -16.70
N ALA A 486 -14.93 24.49 -17.46
CA ALA A 486 -16.35 24.59 -17.07
C ALA A 486 -16.66 23.87 -15.75
N ALA A 487 -15.96 22.78 -15.45
CA ALA A 487 -16.11 22.03 -14.19
C ALA A 487 -15.62 22.81 -12.96
N LEU A 488 -14.91 23.93 -13.14
CA LEU A 488 -14.54 24.87 -12.06
C LEU A 488 -15.58 25.99 -11.88
N ASN A 489 -16.67 25.99 -12.65
CA ASN A 489 -17.76 26.94 -12.41
C ASN A 489 -18.30 26.77 -11.00
N GLU A 490 -18.74 27.89 -10.42
CA GLU A 490 -19.44 27.89 -9.14
C GLU A 490 -20.68 27.00 -9.22
N LEU A 491 -21.07 26.46 -8.07
CA LEU A 491 -22.32 25.71 -7.94
C LEU A 491 -23.48 26.53 -8.54
N HIS A 492 -24.22 25.91 -9.45
CA HIS A 492 -25.39 26.53 -10.07
C HIS A 492 -26.58 26.45 -9.10
N ALA A 493 -27.01 27.60 -8.58
CA ALA A 493 -28.07 27.71 -7.57
C ALA A 493 -29.49 27.50 -8.14
N GLY A 494 -29.63 27.26 -9.45
CA GLY A 494 -30.91 26.95 -10.08
C GLY A 494 -31.83 28.15 -10.09
N ILE A 495 -33.04 28.00 -9.53
CA ILE A 495 -34.02 29.10 -9.41
C ILE A 495 -33.55 30.21 -8.46
N CYS A 496 -32.54 29.93 -7.62
CA CYS A 496 -31.98 30.89 -6.67
C CYS A 496 -30.79 31.69 -7.21
N GLU A 497 -30.44 31.54 -8.50
CA GLU A 497 -29.37 32.30 -9.14
C GLU A 497 -29.61 33.82 -9.05
N GLY A 498 -28.63 34.56 -8.55
CA GLY A 498 -28.70 36.03 -8.43
C GLY A 498 -29.53 36.56 -7.25
N LEU A 499 -30.01 35.68 -6.37
CA LEU A 499 -30.66 36.06 -5.12
C LEU A 499 -29.64 36.19 -3.98
N SER A 500 -29.95 37.06 -3.02
CA SER A 500 -29.36 37.06 -1.70
C SER A 500 -29.94 35.94 -0.83
N TYR A 501 -29.31 35.64 0.30
CA TYR A 501 -29.83 34.64 1.23
C TYR A 501 -31.15 35.08 1.88
N GLU A 502 -31.33 36.38 2.09
CA GLU A 502 -32.58 36.97 2.57
C GLU A 502 -33.70 36.79 1.54
N GLU A 503 -33.45 37.15 0.26
CA GLU A 503 -34.40 36.94 -0.83
C GLU A 503 -34.72 35.44 -1.00
N MET A 504 -33.73 34.56 -0.89
CA MET A 504 -33.96 33.11 -0.93
C MET A 504 -34.88 32.64 0.21
N GLN A 505 -34.66 33.12 1.43
CA GLN A 505 -35.49 32.74 2.58
C GLN A 505 -36.92 33.26 2.45
N GLU A 506 -37.12 34.44 1.87
CA GLU A 506 -38.45 35.01 1.63
C GLU A 506 -39.21 34.27 0.51
N HIS A 507 -38.53 33.98 -0.60
CA HIS A 507 -39.15 33.33 -1.77
C HIS A 507 -39.26 31.81 -1.66
N TYR A 508 -38.30 31.17 -0.97
CA TYR A 508 -38.15 29.72 -0.83
C TYR A 508 -37.86 29.32 0.63
N PRO A 509 -38.82 29.49 1.56
CA PRO A 509 -38.60 29.26 3.00
C PRO A 509 -38.52 27.78 3.43
N GLN A 510 -38.97 26.84 2.59
CA GLN A 510 -38.85 25.39 2.81
C GLN A 510 -37.51 24.89 2.32
#